data_AF-A0A1F4QR09-F1
#
_entry.id   AF-A0A1F4QR09-F1
#
_cell.length_a   1.000
_cell.length_b   1.000
_cell.length_c   1.000
_cell.angle_alpha   90.00
_cell.angle_beta   90.00
_cell.angle_gamma   90.00
#
_symmetry.space_group_name_H-M   'P 1'
#
loop_
_entity.id
_entity.type
_entity.pdbx_description
1 polymer ?
#
loop_
_entity_poly.entity_id
_entity_poly.type
_entity_poly.pdbx_seq_one_letter_code
_entity_poly.pdbx_strand_id
1 'polypeptide(L)'
;MPGWDLHTHTTASDGTVSPGELVRLARENGLAGIAITDHDTTAALEEARTEGRRRGIEVIPGIEINTDEGEGEFHFLGYLIDPGGPSLQAALRRAREQRLVRARAILARLRDAGIGAEEERVLAAANGAPICRPHIAAALVEAGHASTLGEAFHRYLGRRTPFYVPRTGLTVREAIAAIRGAGGVPILSHPRSLAAGTVLALVPLGLLGVEVNHPDHSPEAAVRWQDLARREGLAATGGSDYHGAKSIHPEQRLGSILAPPGALDGLRRAQERALTGA
;
A
#
# COMPACT_ATOMS: atom_id res chain seq x y z
N MET A 1 2.88 -15.54 20.96
CA MET A 1 2.98 -14.09 21.16
C MET A 1 2.02 -13.42 20.19
N PRO A 2 1.39 -12.30 20.56
CA PRO A 2 0.57 -11.54 19.60
C PRO A 2 1.42 -11.13 18.39
N GLY A 3 0.84 -11.16 17.19
CA GLY A 3 1.54 -10.90 15.93
C GLY A 3 1.46 -9.46 15.47
N TRP A 4 2.09 -9.17 14.32
CA TRP A 4 2.06 -7.86 13.67
C TRP A 4 1.35 -7.94 12.33
N ASP A 5 0.54 -6.94 12.04
CA ASP A 5 -0.04 -6.71 10.71
C ASP A 5 0.70 -5.54 10.05
N LEU A 6 1.58 -5.84 9.09
CA LEU A 6 2.49 -4.84 8.53
C LEU A 6 1.95 -4.20 7.24
N HIS A 7 0.69 -4.42 6.88
CA HIS A 7 0.12 -3.82 5.68
C HIS A 7 -1.30 -3.34 5.98
N THR A 8 -1.44 -2.05 6.31
CA THR A 8 -2.73 -1.48 6.72
C THR A 8 -2.87 -0.04 6.23
N HIS A 9 -4.10 0.32 5.87
CA HIS A 9 -4.47 1.61 5.28
C HIS A 9 -5.46 2.36 6.16
N THR A 10 -5.38 3.68 6.11
CA THR A 10 -6.25 4.59 6.87
C THR A 10 -6.97 5.55 5.94
N THR A 11 -7.82 6.41 6.51
CA THR A 11 -8.42 7.54 5.80
C THR A 11 -7.41 8.56 5.28
N ALA A 12 -6.12 8.45 5.60
CA ALA A 12 -5.10 9.28 4.97
C ALA A 12 -4.84 8.90 3.52
N SER A 13 -5.25 7.70 3.07
CA SER A 13 -5.26 7.29 1.66
C SER A 13 -6.66 6.81 1.24
N ASP A 14 -6.89 5.51 1.09
CA ASP A 14 -8.18 4.93 0.69
C ASP A 14 -8.74 3.90 1.67
N GLY A 15 -8.18 3.83 2.87
CA GLY A 15 -8.80 3.14 4.00
C GLY A 15 -10.04 3.89 4.52
N THR A 16 -10.92 3.18 5.21
CA THR A 16 -12.19 3.72 5.72
C THR A 16 -12.20 3.92 7.23
N VAL A 17 -11.06 3.75 7.89
CA VAL A 17 -10.88 3.93 9.35
C VAL A 17 -9.78 4.96 9.61
N SER A 18 -9.97 5.82 10.62
CA SER A 18 -8.96 6.81 10.96
C SER A 18 -7.69 6.15 11.52
N PRO A 19 -6.54 6.85 11.52
CA PRO A 19 -5.31 6.31 12.11
C PRO A 19 -5.48 5.91 13.57
N GLY A 20 -6.13 6.74 14.40
CA GLY A 20 -6.42 6.40 15.79
C GLY A 20 -7.40 5.23 15.95
N GLU A 21 -8.42 5.13 15.10
CA GLU A 21 -9.36 4.01 15.12
C GLU A 21 -8.70 2.70 14.73
N LEU A 22 -7.83 2.71 13.72
CA LEU A 22 -7.07 1.53 13.30
C LEU A 22 -6.23 0.96 14.45
N VAL A 23 -5.55 1.83 15.21
CA VAL A 23 -4.78 1.43 16.39
C VAL A 23 -5.68 0.86 17.49
N ARG A 24 -6.87 1.45 17.71
CA ARG A 24 -7.86 0.92 18.65
C ARG A 24 -8.29 -0.50 18.24
N LEU A 25 -8.61 -0.71 16.97
CA LEU A 25 -8.99 -2.02 16.42
C LEU A 25 -7.85 -3.04 16.57
N ALA A 26 -6.60 -2.64 16.33
CA ALA A 26 -5.43 -3.51 16.51
C ALA A 26 -5.33 -4.02 17.96
N ARG A 27 -5.59 -3.14 18.94
CA ARG A 27 -5.61 -3.50 20.36
C ARG A 27 -6.74 -4.45 20.73
N GLU A 28 -7.92 -4.24 20.16
CA GLU A 28 -9.10 -5.09 20.35
C GLU A 28 -8.90 -6.48 19.74
N ASN A 29 -8.20 -6.56 18.61
CA ASN A 29 -7.83 -7.82 17.95
C ASN A 29 -6.62 -8.51 18.59
N GLY A 30 -6.05 -7.93 19.65
CA GLY A 30 -4.93 -8.52 20.39
C GLY A 30 -3.61 -8.56 19.61
N LEU A 31 -3.38 -7.62 18.68
CA LEU A 31 -2.12 -7.49 17.96
C LEU A 31 -1.03 -6.88 18.84
N ALA A 32 0.24 -7.21 18.55
CA ALA A 32 1.39 -6.58 19.20
C ALA A 32 1.70 -5.22 18.58
N GLY A 33 1.47 -5.10 17.27
CA GLY A 33 1.73 -3.90 16.51
C GLY A 33 1.15 -3.94 15.11
N ILE A 34 1.20 -2.79 14.45
CA ILE A 34 0.80 -2.60 13.06
C ILE A 34 1.80 -1.72 12.32
N ALA A 35 1.83 -1.78 11.00
CA ALA A 35 2.46 -0.75 10.18
C ALA A 35 1.40 0.02 9.39
N ILE A 36 1.49 1.35 9.42
CA ILE A 36 0.65 2.22 8.61
C ILE A 36 1.33 2.39 7.26
N THR A 37 0.68 1.96 6.18
CA THR A 37 1.27 1.88 4.84
C THR A 37 0.41 2.59 3.80
N ASP A 38 -0.20 3.71 4.20
CA ASP A 38 -1.05 4.52 3.32
C ASP A 38 -0.38 4.84 1.97
N HIS A 39 -1.18 4.84 0.90
CA HIS A 39 -0.70 5.12 -0.44
C HIS A 39 -0.16 6.54 -0.61
N ASP A 40 1.11 6.66 -0.97
CA ASP A 40 1.79 7.92 -1.36
C ASP A 40 1.68 9.07 -0.35
N THR A 41 1.54 8.74 0.95
CA THR A 41 1.47 9.72 2.04
C THR A 41 1.98 9.13 3.36
N THR A 42 2.45 10.02 4.24
CA THR A 42 2.88 9.69 5.60
C THR A 42 2.01 10.40 6.66
N ALA A 43 0.91 11.04 6.23
CA ALA A 43 0.13 11.95 7.07
C ALA A 43 -0.49 11.28 8.31
N ALA A 44 -0.81 9.99 8.23
CA ALA A 44 -1.39 9.22 9.33
C ALA A 44 -0.41 8.88 10.46
N LEU A 45 0.90 8.96 10.20
CA LEU A 45 1.91 8.32 11.06
C LEU A 45 1.98 8.93 12.47
N GLU A 46 1.93 10.25 12.61
CA GLU A 46 2.07 10.86 13.93
C GLU A 46 0.85 10.63 14.82
N GLU A 47 -0.36 10.69 14.24
CA GLU A 47 -1.59 10.37 14.94
C GLU A 47 -1.59 8.90 15.40
N ALA A 48 -1.31 7.97 14.47
CA ALA A 48 -1.26 6.54 14.79
C ALA A 48 -0.21 6.24 15.86
N ARG A 49 0.99 6.80 15.77
CA ARG A 49 2.04 6.63 16.79
C ARG A 49 1.61 7.16 18.16
N THR A 50 0.97 8.32 18.20
CA THR A 50 0.46 8.90 19.45
C THR A 50 -0.57 7.99 20.09
N GLU A 51 -1.52 7.46 19.32
CA GLU A 51 -2.52 6.54 19.84
C GLU A 51 -1.90 5.17 20.21
N GLY A 52 -0.91 4.72 19.45
CA GLY A 52 -0.17 3.47 19.71
C GLY A 52 0.51 3.49 21.07
N ARG A 53 1.20 4.59 21.40
CA ARG A 53 1.82 4.82 22.72
C ARG A 53 0.79 4.75 23.85
N ARG A 54 -0.43 5.28 23.66
CA ARG A 54 -1.49 5.27 24.67
C ARG A 54 -2.08 3.87 24.90
N ARG A 55 -2.15 3.05 23.85
CA ARG A 55 -2.82 1.73 23.87
C ARG A 55 -1.88 0.54 24.03
N GLY A 56 -0.57 0.78 23.99
CA GLY A 56 0.44 -0.28 24.01
C GLY A 56 0.49 -1.08 22.69
N ILE A 57 0.26 -0.40 21.56
CA ILE A 57 0.40 -0.96 20.21
C ILE A 57 1.61 -0.32 19.54
N GLU A 58 2.56 -1.15 19.11
CA GLU A 58 3.71 -0.67 18.35
C GLU A 58 3.25 -0.26 16.94
N VAL A 59 3.52 0.99 16.55
CA VAL A 59 3.20 1.50 15.22
C VAL A 59 4.49 1.69 14.44
N ILE A 60 4.70 0.81 13.46
CA ILE A 60 5.84 0.85 12.55
C ILE A 60 5.58 1.92 11.48
N PRO A 61 6.52 2.87 11.26
CA PRO A 61 6.38 3.82 10.17
C PRO A 61 6.51 3.09 8.84
N GLY A 62 5.43 3.11 8.07
CA GLY A 62 5.35 2.52 6.75
C GLY A 62 4.91 3.53 5.70
N ILE A 63 4.90 3.07 4.45
CA ILE A 63 4.24 3.71 3.31
C ILE A 63 4.05 2.66 2.22
N GLU A 64 3.06 2.84 1.35
CA GLU A 64 2.98 2.10 0.09
C GLU A 64 3.11 3.04 -1.11
N ILE A 65 3.97 2.68 -2.05
CA ILE A 65 4.21 3.40 -3.29
C ILE A 65 3.93 2.47 -4.47
N ASN A 66 3.05 2.90 -5.37
CA ASN A 66 2.62 2.09 -6.51
C ASN A 66 3.18 2.66 -7.81
N THR A 67 3.67 1.77 -8.67
CA THR A 67 4.22 2.12 -9.98
C THR A 67 3.74 1.12 -11.03
N ASP A 68 3.56 1.61 -12.25
CA ASP A 68 3.38 0.78 -13.44
C ASP A 68 4.64 0.94 -14.29
N GLU A 69 5.27 -0.18 -14.68
CA GLU A 69 6.45 -0.17 -15.55
C GLU A 69 6.40 -1.34 -16.53
N GLY A 70 6.51 -1.03 -17.83
CA GLY A 70 6.21 -2.00 -18.89
C GLY A 70 4.77 -2.49 -18.81
N GLU A 71 4.58 -3.81 -18.74
CA GLU A 71 3.26 -4.43 -18.54
C GLU A 71 2.93 -4.72 -17.05
N GLY A 72 3.88 -4.49 -16.15
CA GLY A 72 3.78 -4.84 -14.73
C GLY A 72 3.20 -3.73 -13.83
N GLU A 73 2.49 -4.14 -12.79
CA GLU A 73 2.13 -3.31 -11.63
C GLU A 73 3.04 -3.71 -10.47
N PHE A 74 3.70 -2.74 -9.85
CA PHE A 74 4.55 -2.98 -8.70
C PHE A 74 4.10 -2.09 -7.54
N HIS A 75 3.93 -2.71 -6.39
CA HIS A 75 3.62 -2.03 -5.16
C HIS A 75 4.79 -2.23 -4.21
N PHE A 76 5.31 -1.14 -3.67
CA PHE A 76 6.44 -1.16 -2.76
C PHE A 76 6.01 -0.66 -1.40
N LEU A 77 6.09 -1.54 -0.41
CA LEU A 77 6.01 -1.14 0.98
C LEU A 77 7.37 -0.61 1.40
N GLY A 78 7.41 0.53 2.09
CA GLY A 78 8.60 1.09 2.69
C GLY A 78 8.48 1.11 4.19
N TYR A 79 9.33 0.39 4.92
CA TYR A 79 9.29 0.35 6.38
C TYR A 79 10.45 1.09 7.01
N LEU A 80 10.29 1.48 8.27
CA LEU A 80 11.33 2.15 9.07
C LEU A 80 11.79 3.47 8.44
N ILE A 81 10.90 4.11 7.66
CA ILE A 81 11.17 5.36 6.96
C ILE A 81 11.25 6.54 7.94
N ASP A 82 12.08 7.53 7.60
CA ASP A 82 11.92 8.90 8.08
C ASP A 82 10.80 9.59 7.28
N PRO A 83 9.63 9.85 7.89
CA PRO A 83 8.52 10.47 7.17
C PRO A 83 8.76 11.95 6.87
N GLY A 84 9.72 12.61 7.52
CA GLY A 84 10.07 14.01 7.28
C GLY A 84 11.08 14.20 6.15
N GLY A 85 11.66 13.11 5.64
CA GLY A 85 12.74 13.13 4.64
C GLY A 85 12.38 13.94 3.38
N PRO A 86 13.16 14.99 3.02
CA PRO A 86 12.83 15.87 1.90
C PRO A 86 12.71 15.14 0.56
N SER A 87 13.58 14.15 0.31
CA SER A 87 13.58 13.36 -0.93
C SER A 87 12.32 12.50 -1.05
N LEU A 88 11.91 11.85 0.03
CA LEU A 88 10.66 11.08 0.07
C LEU A 88 9.48 12.02 -0.17
N GLN A 89 9.39 13.12 0.60
CA GLN A 89 8.28 14.06 0.46
C GLN A 89 8.18 14.68 -0.94
N ALA A 90 9.29 14.90 -1.63
CA ALA A 90 9.29 15.32 -3.04
C ALA A 90 8.71 14.24 -3.98
N ALA A 91 9.15 12.99 -3.82
CA ALA A 91 8.62 11.86 -4.60
C ALA A 91 7.12 11.66 -4.36
N LEU A 92 6.67 11.74 -3.09
CA LEU A 92 5.27 11.60 -2.74
C LEU A 92 4.39 12.74 -3.29
N ARG A 93 4.89 13.98 -3.29
CA ARG A 93 4.18 15.10 -3.96
C ARG A 93 3.95 14.80 -5.44
N ARG A 94 5.00 14.38 -6.16
CA ARG A 94 4.89 14.01 -7.57
C ARG A 94 3.90 12.85 -7.78
N ALA A 95 3.94 11.82 -6.93
CA ALA A 95 3.02 10.70 -7.02
C ALA A 95 1.55 11.13 -6.83
N ARG A 96 1.27 12.00 -5.85
CA ARG A 96 -0.08 12.55 -5.61
C ARG A 96 -0.58 13.43 -6.75
N GLU A 97 0.26 14.27 -7.33
CA GLU A 97 -0.09 15.08 -8.50
C GLU A 97 -0.48 14.18 -9.69
N GLN A 98 0.31 13.12 -9.94
CA GLN A 98 0.02 12.16 -11.02
C GLN A 98 -1.25 11.34 -10.76
N ARG A 99 -1.59 11.06 -9.49
CA ARG A 99 -2.88 10.45 -9.13
C ARG A 99 -4.07 11.31 -9.56
N LEU A 100 -4.01 12.63 -9.35
CA LEU A 100 -5.07 13.54 -9.77
C LEU A 100 -5.18 13.61 -11.30
N VAL A 101 -4.05 13.71 -12.01
CA VAL A 101 -4.01 13.68 -13.48
C VAL A 101 -4.64 12.39 -14.01
N ARG A 102 -4.26 11.25 -13.42
CA ARG A 102 -4.80 9.94 -13.77
C ARG A 102 -6.30 9.84 -13.49
N ALA A 103 -6.77 10.34 -12.36
CA ALA A 103 -8.19 10.33 -12.02
C ALA A 103 -9.01 11.12 -13.04
N ARG A 104 -8.55 12.31 -13.43
CA ARG A 104 -9.18 13.12 -14.48
C ARG A 104 -9.25 12.41 -15.82
N ALA A 105 -8.19 11.70 -16.20
CA ALA A 105 -8.16 10.91 -17.43
C ALA A 105 -9.17 9.74 -17.39
N ILE A 106 -9.30 9.06 -16.24
CA ILE A 106 -10.30 8.00 -16.06
C ILE A 106 -11.72 8.61 -16.17
N LEU A 107 -11.98 9.72 -15.46
CA LEU A 107 -13.27 10.41 -15.52
C LEU A 107 -13.63 10.88 -16.93
N ALA A 108 -12.66 11.37 -17.71
CA ALA A 108 -12.88 11.74 -19.11
C ALA A 108 -13.34 10.54 -19.95
N ARG A 109 -12.65 9.39 -19.86
CA ARG A 109 -13.06 8.18 -20.59
C ARG A 109 -14.45 7.67 -20.17
N LEU A 110 -14.79 7.79 -18.89
CA LEU A 110 -16.12 7.42 -18.39
C LEU A 110 -17.20 8.35 -18.96
N ARG A 111 -16.96 9.66 -18.94
CA ARG A 111 -17.89 10.65 -19.52
C ARG A 111 -18.12 10.43 -21.01
N ASP A 112 -17.07 10.14 -21.78
CA ASP A 112 -17.19 9.85 -23.22
C ASP A 112 -18.08 8.63 -23.51
N ALA A 113 -18.22 7.72 -22.55
CA ALA A 113 -19.10 6.56 -22.62
C ALA A 113 -20.48 6.78 -21.95
N GLY A 114 -20.82 8.02 -21.58
CA GLY A 114 -22.09 8.36 -20.93
C GLY A 114 -22.19 7.93 -19.46
N ILE A 115 -21.04 7.68 -18.82
CA ILE A 115 -20.95 7.31 -17.39
C ILE A 115 -20.42 8.54 -16.65
N GLY A 116 -21.32 9.33 -16.08
CA GLY A 116 -21.00 10.59 -15.42
C GLY A 116 -20.63 10.39 -13.96
N ALA A 117 -19.42 10.79 -13.57
CA ALA A 117 -19.07 11.04 -12.18
C ALA A 117 -18.34 12.39 -12.10
N GLU A 118 -18.81 13.27 -11.24
CA GLU A 118 -18.24 14.61 -11.07
C GLU A 118 -16.90 14.53 -10.32
N GLU A 119 -15.92 15.32 -10.77
CA GLU A 119 -14.59 15.36 -10.14
C GLU A 119 -14.69 15.82 -8.68
N GLU A 120 -15.60 16.76 -8.40
CA GLU A 120 -15.88 17.29 -7.07
C GLU A 120 -16.31 16.19 -6.10
N ARG A 121 -17.07 15.20 -6.56
CA ARG A 121 -17.47 14.05 -5.72
C ARG A 121 -16.29 13.13 -5.44
N VAL A 122 -15.38 12.94 -6.40
CA VAL A 122 -14.13 12.18 -6.19
C VAL A 122 -13.23 12.90 -5.18
N LEU A 123 -13.07 14.22 -5.30
CA LEU A 123 -12.29 15.03 -4.37
C LEU A 123 -12.90 15.03 -2.96
N ALA A 124 -14.23 15.13 -2.87
CA ALA A 124 -14.95 15.05 -1.60
C ALA A 124 -14.78 13.67 -0.95
N ALA A 125 -14.87 12.59 -1.72
CA ALA A 125 -14.67 11.23 -1.23
C ALA A 125 -13.24 11.00 -0.71
N ALA A 126 -12.24 11.63 -1.32
CA ALA A 126 -10.86 11.57 -0.85
C ALA A 126 -10.60 12.43 0.40
N ASN A 127 -11.41 13.46 0.66
CA ASN A 127 -11.28 14.32 1.85
C ASN A 127 -9.84 14.84 2.10
N GLY A 128 -9.15 15.26 1.03
CA GLY A 128 -7.76 15.74 1.08
C GLY A 128 -6.68 14.65 1.03
N ALA A 129 -7.06 13.37 1.03
CA ALA A 129 -6.16 12.25 0.81
C ALA A 129 -5.70 12.16 -0.67
N PRO A 130 -4.60 11.41 -0.96
CA PRO A 130 -4.23 11.04 -2.32
C PRO A 130 -5.38 10.37 -3.07
N ILE A 131 -5.63 10.79 -4.32
CA ILE A 131 -6.72 10.22 -5.10
C ILE A 131 -6.40 8.77 -5.52
N CYS A 132 -7.11 7.81 -4.94
CA CYS A 132 -7.11 6.42 -5.35
C CYS A 132 -8.38 6.08 -6.16
N ARG A 133 -8.36 4.93 -6.85
CA ARG A 133 -9.54 4.44 -7.58
C ARG A 133 -10.77 4.20 -6.69
N PRO A 134 -10.65 3.80 -5.41
CA PRO A 134 -11.81 3.72 -4.51
C PRO A 134 -12.59 5.04 -4.38
N HIS A 135 -11.94 6.20 -4.47
CA HIS A 135 -12.64 7.49 -4.46
C HIS A 135 -13.48 7.70 -5.74
N ILE A 136 -12.97 7.25 -6.89
CA ILE A 136 -13.73 7.24 -8.15
C ILE A 136 -14.90 6.25 -8.06
N ALA A 137 -14.67 5.07 -7.47
CA ALA A 137 -15.71 4.07 -7.24
C ALA A 137 -16.83 4.63 -6.37
N ALA A 138 -16.50 5.35 -5.30
CA ALA A 138 -17.47 5.99 -4.42
C ALA A 138 -18.33 7.02 -5.19
N ALA A 139 -17.72 7.86 -6.02
CA ALA A 139 -18.45 8.82 -6.85
C ALA A 139 -19.36 8.13 -7.89
N LEU A 140 -18.92 7.01 -8.48
CA LEU A 140 -19.74 6.23 -9.41
C LEU A 140 -20.93 5.56 -8.72
N VAL A 141 -20.75 5.07 -7.50
CA VAL A 141 -21.85 4.51 -6.69
C VAL A 141 -22.85 5.60 -6.34
N GLU A 142 -22.37 6.77 -5.91
CA GLU A 142 -23.22 7.91 -5.61
C GLU A 142 -24.03 8.38 -6.82
N ALA A 143 -23.40 8.41 -8.01
CA ALA A 143 -24.06 8.75 -9.27
C ALA A 143 -25.03 7.66 -9.78
N GLY A 144 -25.16 6.52 -9.09
CA GLY A 144 -26.07 5.43 -9.45
C GLY A 144 -25.57 4.53 -10.58
N HIS A 145 -24.28 4.62 -10.96
CA HIS A 145 -23.70 3.78 -12.02
C HIS A 145 -23.26 2.38 -11.53
N ALA A 146 -23.19 2.18 -10.21
CA ALA A 146 -22.91 0.91 -9.55
C ALA A 146 -23.58 0.89 -8.17
N SER A 147 -23.86 -0.31 -7.65
CA SER A 147 -24.50 -0.50 -6.33
C SER A 147 -23.48 -0.62 -5.19
N THR A 148 -22.25 -1.01 -5.53
CA THR A 148 -21.15 -1.22 -4.56
C THR A 148 -19.82 -0.77 -5.15
N LEU A 149 -18.83 -0.52 -4.29
CA LEU A 149 -17.46 -0.20 -4.73
C LEU A 149 -16.85 -1.35 -5.56
N GLY A 150 -17.07 -2.59 -5.13
CA GLY A 150 -16.62 -3.78 -5.86
C GLY A 150 -17.22 -3.87 -7.27
N GLU A 151 -18.52 -3.59 -7.41
CA GLU A 151 -19.18 -3.52 -8.72
C GLU A 151 -18.58 -2.42 -9.60
N ALA A 152 -18.34 -1.22 -9.05
CA ALA A 152 -17.70 -0.13 -9.77
C ALA A 152 -16.28 -0.51 -10.26
N PHE A 153 -15.51 -1.23 -9.44
CA PHE A 153 -14.21 -1.75 -9.85
C PHE A 153 -14.31 -2.76 -10.97
N HIS A 154 -15.22 -3.73 -10.85
CA HIS A 154 -15.40 -4.77 -11.85
C HIS A 154 -15.83 -4.19 -13.20
N ARG A 155 -16.80 -3.26 -13.20
CA ARG A 155 -17.38 -2.69 -14.43
C ARG A 155 -16.50 -1.61 -15.06
N TYR A 156 -15.85 -0.78 -14.24
CA TYR A 156 -15.27 0.48 -14.72
C TYR A 156 -13.78 0.66 -14.42
N LEU A 157 -13.29 0.28 -13.23
CA LEU A 157 -11.97 0.75 -12.77
C LEU A 157 -10.84 -0.31 -12.77
N GLY A 158 -11.18 -1.57 -13.07
CA GLY A 158 -10.23 -2.67 -13.20
C GLY A 158 -9.30 -2.55 -14.41
N ARG A 159 -8.12 -3.19 -14.37
CA ARG A 159 -7.11 -3.10 -15.47
C ARG A 159 -7.63 -3.54 -16.84
N ARG A 160 -8.62 -4.43 -16.87
CA ARG A 160 -9.18 -5.02 -18.10
C ARG A 160 -10.35 -4.21 -18.69
N THR A 161 -10.72 -3.09 -18.07
CA THR A 161 -11.81 -2.24 -18.56
C THR A 161 -11.26 -1.23 -19.58
N PRO A 162 -12.10 -0.73 -20.51
CA PRO A 162 -11.68 0.29 -21.47
C PRO A 162 -11.31 1.64 -20.82
N PHE A 163 -11.77 1.86 -19.57
CA PHE A 163 -11.55 3.10 -18.83
C PHE A 163 -10.23 3.11 -18.05
N TYR A 164 -9.51 1.99 -18.00
CA TYR A 164 -8.25 1.91 -17.28
C TYR A 164 -7.19 2.82 -17.90
N VAL A 165 -6.61 3.69 -17.08
CA VAL A 165 -5.47 4.53 -17.41
C VAL A 165 -4.26 4.01 -16.61
N PRO A 166 -3.13 3.67 -17.26
CA PRO A 166 -1.89 3.31 -16.55
C PRO A 166 -1.36 4.46 -15.69
N ARG A 167 -0.58 4.16 -14.65
CA ARG A 167 0.10 5.19 -13.84
C ARG A 167 1.34 5.70 -14.59
N THR A 168 1.60 6.99 -14.47
CA THR A 168 2.78 7.69 -15.03
C THR A 168 3.59 8.39 -13.91
N GLY A 169 3.49 7.87 -12.69
CA GLY A 169 4.04 8.44 -11.46
C GLY A 169 5.55 8.24 -11.29
N LEU A 170 5.93 7.55 -10.23
CA LEU A 170 7.32 7.14 -10.00
C LEU A 170 7.62 5.91 -10.84
N THR A 171 8.83 5.79 -11.37
CA THR A 171 9.35 4.51 -11.89
C THR A 171 9.67 3.55 -10.74
N VAL A 172 9.87 2.27 -11.04
CA VAL A 172 10.30 1.27 -10.05
C VAL A 172 11.58 1.69 -9.34
N ARG A 173 12.58 2.16 -10.11
CA ARG A 173 13.84 2.65 -9.56
C ARG A 173 13.64 3.84 -8.63
N GLU A 174 12.80 4.80 -9.02
CA GLU A 174 12.54 5.98 -8.20
C GLU A 174 11.74 5.66 -6.92
N ALA A 175 10.79 4.73 -6.98
CA ALA A 175 10.05 4.27 -5.81
C ALA A 175 10.98 3.63 -4.77
N ILE A 176 11.84 2.69 -5.22
CA ILE A 176 12.86 2.07 -4.36
C ILE A 176 13.80 3.16 -3.82
N ALA A 177 14.34 4.02 -4.68
CA ALA A 177 15.27 5.08 -4.27
C ALA A 177 14.64 6.05 -3.26
N ALA A 178 13.35 6.39 -3.39
CA ALA A 178 12.65 7.26 -2.45
C ALA A 178 12.55 6.64 -1.05
N ILE A 179 12.22 5.35 -0.96
CA ILE A 179 12.17 4.62 0.31
C ILE A 179 13.58 4.53 0.92
N ARG A 180 14.59 4.17 0.11
CA ARG A 180 15.99 4.07 0.55
C ARG A 180 16.53 5.43 1.03
N GLY A 181 16.22 6.50 0.31
CA GLY A 181 16.60 7.86 0.67
C GLY A 181 15.96 8.38 1.95
N ALA A 182 14.85 7.77 2.39
CA ALA A 182 14.25 7.99 3.70
C ALA A 182 14.85 7.09 4.80
N GLY A 183 15.94 6.39 4.53
CA GLY A 183 16.52 5.38 5.42
C GLY A 183 15.68 4.10 5.53
N GLY A 184 14.64 3.94 4.72
CA GLY A 184 13.71 2.82 4.83
C GLY A 184 14.15 1.53 4.12
N VAL A 185 13.34 0.50 4.35
CA VAL A 185 13.48 -0.83 3.77
C VAL A 185 12.38 -1.04 2.72
N PRO A 186 12.73 -1.02 1.41
CA PRO A 186 11.78 -1.30 0.34
C PRO A 186 11.49 -2.79 0.23
N ILE A 187 10.22 -3.13 0.25
CA ILE A 187 9.67 -4.47 0.20
C ILE A 187 8.71 -4.54 -0.98
N LEU A 188 8.86 -5.55 -1.84
CA LEU A 188 7.90 -5.78 -2.91
C LEU A 188 6.64 -6.40 -2.29
N SER A 189 5.54 -5.67 -2.35
CA SER A 189 4.24 -6.11 -1.83
C SER A 189 3.54 -7.03 -2.81
N HIS A 190 2.85 -8.02 -2.24
CA HIS A 190 1.97 -8.97 -2.91
C HIS A 190 2.38 -9.24 -4.38
N PRO A 191 3.56 -9.85 -4.63
CA PRO A 191 4.04 -10.09 -5.99
C PRO A 191 3.08 -10.98 -6.81
N ARG A 192 2.00 -11.52 -6.21
CA ARG A 192 0.91 -12.22 -6.91
C ARG A 192 1.47 -13.28 -7.85
N SER A 193 1.24 -13.11 -9.16
CA SER A 193 1.66 -14.02 -10.22
C SER A 193 3.03 -13.69 -10.83
N LEU A 194 3.78 -12.70 -10.29
CA LEU A 194 5.10 -12.35 -10.80
C LEU A 194 6.05 -13.56 -10.74
N ALA A 195 7.00 -13.59 -11.68
CA ALA A 195 8.06 -14.59 -11.69
C ALA A 195 9.11 -14.27 -10.62
N ALA A 196 9.77 -15.28 -10.06
CA ALA A 196 10.85 -15.06 -9.08
C ALA A 196 11.99 -14.22 -9.69
N GLY A 197 12.29 -14.44 -10.99
CA GLY A 197 13.25 -13.63 -11.72
C GLY A 197 12.92 -12.13 -11.76
N THR A 198 11.63 -11.77 -11.75
CA THR A 198 11.20 -10.37 -11.68
C THR A 198 11.59 -9.76 -10.34
N VAL A 199 11.38 -10.47 -9.23
CA VAL A 199 11.77 -9.99 -7.89
C VAL A 199 13.30 -9.85 -7.80
N LEU A 200 14.03 -10.85 -8.29
CA LEU A 200 15.49 -10.85 -8.31
C LEU A 200 16.07 -9.68 -9.11
N ALA A 201 15.43 -9.30 -10.22
CA ALA A 201 15.85 -8.16 -11.03
C ALA A 201 15.73 -6.80 -10.29
N LEU A 202 14.95 -6.73 -9.21
CA LEU A 202 14.80 -5.52 -8.39
C LEU A 202 15.86 -5.44 -7.28
N VAL A 203 16.52 -6.54 -6.92
CA VAL A 203 17.55 -6.55 -5.87
C VAL A 203 18.72 -5.61 -6.20
N PRO A 204 19.28 -5.62 -7.43
CA PRO A 204 20.31 -4.65 -7.82
C PRO A 204 19.84 -3.19 -7.82
N LEU A 205 18.52 -2.94 -7.81
CA LEU A 205 17.95 -1.59 -7.71
C LEU A 205 17.83 -1.10 -6.26
N GLY A 206 18.10 -1.98 -5.28
CA GLY A 206 18.03 -1.68 -3.86
C GLY A 206 16.80 -2.27 -3.16
N LEU A 207 16.08 -3.23 -3.78
CA LEU A 207 15.04 -3.99 -3.09
C LEU A 207 15.64 -4.80 -1.93
N LEU A 208 15.01 -4.76 -0.76
CA LEU A 208 15.51 -5.40 0.45
C LEU A 208 14.60 -6.47 1.03
N GLY A 209 13.42 -6.67 0.44
CA GLY A 209 12.55 -7.75 0.87
C GLY A 209 11.32 -7.96 0.00
N VAL A 210 10.51 -8.91 0.43
CA VAL A 210 9.26 -9.31 -0.23
C VAL A 210 8.20 -9.62 0.83
N GLU A 211 6.97 -9.24 0.54
CA GLU A 211 5.82 -9.63 1.34
C GLU A 211 5.47 -11.10 1.03
N VAL A 212 5.53 -11.95 2.04
CA VAL A 212 5.35 -13.40 1.88
C VAL A 212 3.93 -13.84 2.27
N ASN A 213 3.33 -13.21 3.28
CA ASN A 213 1.97 -13.47 3.70
C ASN A 213 1.07 -12.31 3.29
N HIS A 214 0.07 -12.59 2.45
CA HIS A 214 -0.89 -11.61 1.95
C HIS A 214 -2.21 -12.32 1.59
N PRO A 215 -3.39 -11.67 1.66
CA PRO A 215 -4.67 -12.28 1.28
C PRO A 215 -4.70 -12.84 -0.15
N ASP A 216 -4.03 -12.16 -1.09
CA ASP A 216 -3.90 -12.61 -2.49
C ASP A 216 -2.99 -13.84 -2.69
N HIS A 217 -2.29 -14.31 -1.64
CA HIS A 217 -1.37 -15.44 -1.76
C HIS A 217 -2.06 -16.76 -1.44
N SER A 218 -1.93 -17.73 -2.35
CA SER A 218 -2.16 -19.12 -2.01
C SER A 218 -1.08 -19.60 -1.02
N PRO A 219 -1.32 -20.70 -0.27
CA PRO A 219 -0.31 -21.30 0.60
C PRO A 219 1.00 -21.61 -0.13
N GLU A 220 0.93 -22.07 -1.38
CA GLU A 220 2.09 -22.37 -2.22
C GLU A 220 2.86 -21.10 -2.60
N ALA A 221 2.15 -20.02 -2.91
CA ALA A 221 2.77 -18.72 -3.16
C ALA A 221 3.49 -18.20 -1.92
N ALA A 222 2.87 -18.29 -0.74
CA ALA A 222 3.50 -17.87 0.52
C ALA A 222 4.80 -18.64 0.80
N VAL A 223 4.79 -19.99 0.65
CA VAL A 223 5.99 -20.82 0.79
C VAL A 223 7.06 -20.43 -0.23
N ARG A 224 6.68 -20.24 -1.49
CA ARG A 224 7.61 -19.84 -2.56
C ARG A 224 8.31 -18.51 -2.24
N TRP A 225 7.58 -17.51 -1.78
CA TRP A 225 8.14 -16.20 -1.46
C TRP A 225 8.99 -16.23 -0.18
N GLN A 226 8.59 -17.01 0.81
CA GLN A 226 9.39 -17.26 2.01
C GLN A 226 10.73 -17.94 1.67
N ASP A 227 10.72 -18.92 0.76
CA ASP A 227 11.92 -19.61 0.31
C ASP A 227 12.85 -18.70 -0.48
N LEU A 228 12.31 -17.89 -1.40
CA LEU A 228 13.07 -16.88 -2.11
C LEU A 228 13.70 -15.89 -1.12
N ALA A 229 12.92 -15.39 -0.17
CA ALA A 229 13.40 -14.41 0.80
C ALA A 229 14.59 -14.95 1.59
N ARG A 230 14.49 -16.20 2.06
CA ARG A 230 15.56 -16.89 2.78
C ARG A 230 16.81 -17.10 1.93
N ARG A 231 16.68 -17.56 0.68
CA ARG A 231 17.82 -17.85 -0.21
C ARG A 231 18.62 -16.60 -0.55
N GLU A 232 17.93 -15.49 -0.74
CA GLU A 232 18.51 -14.22 -1.18
C GLU A 232 18.84 -13.25 -0.01
N GLY A 233 18.63 -13.67 1.24
CA GLY A 233 18.87 -12.83 2.42
C GLY A 233 17.94 -11.62 2.55
N LEU A 234 16.81 -11.66 1.87
CA LEU A 234 15.76 -10.63 1.83
C LEU A 234 14.90 -10.67 3.09
N ALA A 235 14.42 -9.50 3.52
CA ALA A 235 13.43 -9.41 4.60
C ALA A 235 12.08 -9.98 4.13
N ALA A 236 11.41 -10.70 5.02
CA ALA A 236 10.09 -11.28 4.77
C ALA A 236 9.05 -10.56 5.65
N THR A 237 7.99 -10.03 5.04
CA THR A 237 6.90 -9.34 5.75
C THR A 237 5.55 -9.99 5.47
N GLY A 238 4.52 -9.51 6.14
CA GLY A 238 3.15 -9.90 5.85
C GLY A 238 2.15 -8.97 6.51
N GLY A 239 0.99 -8.87 5.90
CA GLY A 239 -0.09 -8.04 6.40
C GLY A 239 -1.39 -8.33 5.69
N SER A 240 -2.45 -7.78 6.24
CA SER A 240 -3.81 -8.04 5.79
C SER A 240 -4.26 -7.14 4.65
N ASP A 241 -3.48 -6.12 4.28
CA ASP A 241 -3.87 -5.08 3.34
C ASP A 241 -5.22 -4.46 3.72
N TYR A 242 -5.38 -4.18 5.02
CA TYR A 242 -6.67 -3.79 5.59
C TYR A 242 -7.03 -2.35 5.23
N HIS A 243 -8.16 -2.19 4.54
CA HIS A 243 -8.72 -0.89 4.15
C HIS A 243 -10.01 -0.53 4.92
N GLY A 244 -10.44 -1.34 5.89
CA GLY A 244 -11.70 -1.11 6.59
C GLY A 244 -12.91 -1.81 5.98
N ALA A 245 -13.96 -1.98 6.78
CA ALA A 245 -15.15 -2.76 6.43
C ALA A 245 -16.05 -2.10 5.37
N LYS A 246 -15.83 -0.82 5.05
CA LYS A 246 -16.55 -0.09 3.99
C LYS A 246 -15.74 0.02 2.69
N SER A 247 -14.59 -0.66 2.62
CA SER A 247 -13.70 -0.64 1.45
C SER A 247 -14.22 -1.55 0.32
N ILE A 248 -13.40 -1.70 -0.73
CA ILE A 248 -13.63 -2.67 -1.81
C ILE A 248 -13.50 -4.13 -1.35
N HIS A 249 -12.88 -4.38 -0.20
CA HIS A 249 -12.68 -5.70 0.41
C HIS A 249 -13.32 -5.75 1.82
N PRO A 250 -14.66 -5.64 1.91
CA PRO A 250 -15.36 -5.55 3.21
C PRO A 250 -15.24 -6.81 4.08
N GLU A 251 -14.87 -7.95 3.50
CA GLU A 251 -14.57 -9.21 4.16
C GLU A 251 -13.23 -9.21 4.89
N GLN A 252 -12.29 -8.36 4.45
CA GLN A 252 -10.95 -8.31 5.01
C GLN A 252 -11.00 -7.83 6.48
N ARG A 253 -10.19 -8.47 7.33
CA ARG A 253 -10.14 -8.20 8.77
C ARG A 253 -8.72 -7.83 9.16
N LEU A 254 -8.59 -6.78 9.96
CA LEU A 254 -7.31 -6.38 10.55
C LEU A 254 -6.71 -7.54 11.35
N GLY A 255 -5.47 -7.91 11.08
CA GLY A 255 -4.79 -9.03 11.73
C GLY A 255 -5.17 -10.42 11.23
N SER A 256 -5.97 -10.54 10.16
CA SER A 256 -6.29 -11.84 9.53
C SER A 256 -5.06 -12.52 8.94
N ILE A 257 -4.11 -11.71 8.47
CA ILE A 257 -2.80 -12.11 7.96
C ILE A 257 -1.75 -11.39 8.79
N LEU A 258 -0.76 -12.14 9.25
CA LEU A 258 0.29 -11.65 10.12
C LEU A 258 1.66 -11.81 9.44
N ALA A 259 2.58 -10.92 9.81
CA ALA A 259 3.98 -11.03 9.42
C ALA A 259 4.60 -12.33 9.97
N PRO A 260 5.54 -12.96 9.22
CA PRO A 260 6.23 -14.16 9.70
C PRO A 260 7.07 -13.86 10.95
N PRO A 261 7.37 -14.88 11.79
CA PRO A 261 8.24 -14.70 12.95
C PRO A 261 9.58 -14.06 12.59
N GLY A 262 10.01 -13.07 13.39
CA GLY A 262 11.26 -12.35 13.16
C GLY A 262 11.23 -11.29 12.05
N ALA A 263 10.06 -10.98 11.48
CA ALA A 263 9.92 -9.97 10.43
C ALA A 263 10.54 -8.60 10.82
N LEU A 264 10.26 -8.10 12.03
CA LEU A 264 10.79 -6.81 12.48
C LEU A 264 12.32 -6.82 12.61
N ASP A 265 12.90 -7.90 13.15
CA ASP A 265 14.36 -8.02 13.22
C ASP A 265 14.97 -8.18 11.84
N GLY A 266 14.26 -8.83 10.92
CA GLY A 266 14.62 -8.90 9.50
C GLY A 266 14.67 -7.53 8.85
N LEU A 267 13.65 -6.69 9.08
CA LEU A 267 13.61 -5.31 8.61
C LEU A 267 14.75 -4.47 9.20
N ARG A 268 15.00 -4.54 10.51
CA ARG A 268 16.10 -3.82 11.18
C ARG A 268 17.47 -4.22 10.62
N ARG A 269 17.74 -5.52 10.49
CA ARG A 269 18.98 -6.02 9.87
C ARG A 269 19.12 -5.56 8.42
N ALA A 270 18.02 -5.58 7.65
CA ALA A 270 18.04 -5.11 6.27
C ALA A 270 18.37 -3.61 6.19
N GLN A 271 17.79 -2.79 7.07
CA GLN A 271 18.08 -1.36 7.19
C GLN A 271 19.55 -1.10 7.57
N GLU A 272 20.09 -1.83 8.54
CA GLU A 272 21.47 -1.68 9.01
C GLU A 272 22.50 -2.01 7.91
N ARG A 273 22.35 -3.16 7.23
CA ARG A 273 23.22 -3.53 6.10
C ARG A 273 23.22 -2.46 5.01
N ALA A 274 22.03 -1.96 4.73
CA ALA A 274 21.81 -0.92 3.76
C ALA A 274 22.48 0.42 4.06
N LEU A 275 22.56 0.80 5.33
CA LEU A 275 23.20 2.05 5.76
C LEU A 275 24.72 1.90 5.88
N THR A 276 25.19 0.69 6.17
CA THR A 276 26.62 0.39 6.34
C THR A 276 27.31 -0.07 5.05
N GLY A 277 26.56 -0.42 4.00
CA GLY A 277 27.10 -0.90 2.72
C GLY A 277 27.71 -2.31 2.80
N ALA A 278 27.37 -3.07 3.84
CA ALA A 278 27.87 -4.42 4.12
C ALA A 278 26.90 -5.52 3.68
#